data_AF-A0A2V8KXI2-F1
#
_entry.id   AF-A0A2V8KXI2-F1
#
_cell.length_a   1.000
_cell.length_b   1.000
_cell.length_c   1.000
_cell.angle_alpha   90.00
_cell.angle_beta   90.00
_cell.angle_gamma   90.00
#
_symmetry.space_group_name_H-M   'P 1'
#
loop_
_entity.id
_entity.type
_entity.pdbx_description
1 polymer ?
#
loop_
_entity_poly.entity_id
_entity_poly.type
_entity_poly.pdbx_seq_one_letter_code
_entity_poly.pdbx_strand_id
1 'polypeptide(L)'
;VSQHLPPENLIQGTDRYIVDEASVGREFGLDPGVLGFDDSVEIATADYRVNEKTAHLVLLMYPTQQVAKKYEDQWAGASDDEPAFRKRVGPLIALVRGLRDATIAKSILDGVNYESQVTWDQPRPDLSLRQVILTIFTFIGIALLFTLIAGLSFGGLRLFLKARYPNRVFDRPEDMEIIQLKLTQGLTRKELSR
;
A
#
# COMPACT_ATOMS: atom_id res chain seq x y z
N VAL A 1 12.20 -7.53 -8.25
CA VAL A 1 13.27 -8.52 -8.61
C VAL A 1 14.26 -8.11 -9.74
N SER A 2 13.86 -7.52 -10.88
CA SER A 2 14.74 -7.33 -12.06
C SER A 2 16.03 -6.53 -11.85
N GLN A 3 16.06 -5.63 -10.87
CA GLN A 3 17.26 -4.87 -10.49
C GLN A 3 18.44 -5.73 -9.98
N HIS A 4 18.17 -6.98 -9.61
CA HIS A 4 19.16 -7.94 -9.12
C HIS A 4 19.71 -8.85 -10.23
N LEU A 5 19.30 -8.63 -11.50
CA LEU A 5 19.88 -9.31 -12.64
C LEU A 5 21.31 -8.81 -12.89
N PRO A 6 22.31 -9.71 -13.05
CA PRO A 6 23.67 -9.30 -13.33
C PRO A 6 23.74 -8.58 -14.69
N PRO A 7 24.41 -7.42 -14.78
CA PRO A 7 24.48 -6.67 -16.03
C PRO A 7 25.46 -7.30 -17.05
N GLU A 8 26.42 -8.10 -16.58
CA GLU A 8 27.44 -8.71 -17.43
C GLU A 8 26.83 -9.79 -18.33
N ASN A 9 27.15 -9.77 -19.64
CA ASN A 9 26.68 -10.74 -20.64
C ASN A 9 25.15 -10.76 -20.86
N LEU A 10 24.41 -9.82 -20.28
CA LEU A 10 22.97 -9.65 -20.47
C LEU A 10 22.66 -9.20 -21.90
N ILE A 11 21.72 -9.88 -22.56
CA ILE A 11 21.17 -9.44 -23.85
C ILE A 11 20.11 -8.37 -23.56
N GLN A 12 20.39 -7.12 -23.95
CA GLN A 12 19.47 -6.00 -23.67
C GLN A 12 18.08 -6.22 -24.28
N GLY A 13 17.03 -5.89 -23.53
CA GLY A 13 15.64 -6.02 -23.97
C GLY A 13 15.07 -7.44 -23.88
N THR A 14 15.80 -8.38 -23.28
CA THR A 14 15.31 -9.73 -22.98
C THR A 14 14.85 -9.89 -21.54
N ASP A 15 15.03 -8.87 -20.71
CA ASP A 15 14.55 -8.87 -19.34
C ASP A 15 13.02 -8.83 -19.29
N ARG A 16 12.42 -9.79 -18.60
CA ARG A 16 10.97 -9.90 -18.43
C ARG A 16 10.63 -10.11 -16.97
N TYR A 17 9.59 -9.45 -16.52
CA TYR A 17 9.01 -9.66 -15.21
C TYR A 17 7.78 -10.55 -15.34
N ILE A 18 7.71 -11.62 -14.54
CA ILE A 18 6.60 -12.56 -14.53
C ILE A 18 5.74 -12.27 -13.30
N VAL A 19 4.49 -11.90 -13.54
CA VAL A 19 3.54 -11.48 -12.50
C VAL A 19 2.72 -12.66 -11.97
N ASP A 20 2.41 -13.63 -12.83
CA ASP A 20 1.50 -14.72 -12.53
C ASP A 20 2.04 -16.09 -12.97
N GLU A 21 1.42 -17.13 -12.42
CA GLU A 21 1.73 -18.53 -12.70
C GLU A 21 1.55 -18.87 -14.19
N ALA A 22 0.53 -18.29 -14.83
CA ALA A 22 0.21 -18.51 -16.23
C ALA A 22 1.25 -17.93 -17.21
N SER A 23 2.00 -16.90 -16.78
CA SER A 23 3.04 -16.24 -17.57
C SER A 23 4.42 -16.90 -17.43
N VAL A 24 4.54 -17.97 -16.64
CA VAL A 24 5.77 -18.78 -16.59
C VAL A 24 5.94 -19.50 -17.93
N GLY A 25 6.90 -19.04 -18.73
CA GLY A 25 7.20 -19.63 -20.02
C GLY A 25 7.59 -21.10 -19.91
N ARG A 26 6.95 -21.97 -20.71
CA ARG A 26 7.34 -23.39 -20.83
C ARG A 26 8.78 -23.58 -21.28
N GLU A 27 9.35 -22.56 -21.93
CA GLU A 27 10.76 -22.48 -22.35
C GLU A 27 11.75 -22.66 -21.18
N PHE A 28 11.36 -22.32 -19.96
CA PHE A 28 12.20 -22.52 -18.78
C PHE A 28 12.13 -23.95 -18.23
N GLY A 29 11.15 -24.76 -18.68
CA GLY A 29 10.93 -26.12 -18.18
C GLY A 29 10.67 -26.17 -16.67
N LEU A 30 10.11 -25.11 -16.10
CA LEU A 30 9.78 -25.00 -14.68
C LEU A 30 8.31 -25.38 -14.48
N ASP A 31 8.03 -26.14 -13.42
CA ASP A 31 6.66 -26.35 -12.96
C ASP A 31 6.24 -25.13 -12.12
N PRO A 32 5.27 -24.33 -12.57
CA PRO A 32 4.86 -23.12 -11.87
C PRO A 32 4.35 -23.39 -10.44
N GLY A 33 3.75 -24.58 -10.21
CA GLY A 33 3.20 -24.97 -8.91
C GLY A 33 4.24 -25.16 -7.82
N VAL A 34 5.52 -25.34 -8.17
CA VAL A 34 6.61 -25.49 -7.19
C VAL A 34 7.41 -24.22 -6.97
N LEU A 35 7.11 -23.12 -7.69
CA LEU A 35 7.86 -21.86 -7.61
C LEU A 35 7.48 -21.00 -6.40
N GLY A 36 6.27 -21.20 -5.85
CA GLY A 36 5.82 -20.49 -4.65
C GLY A 36 5.13 -19.16 -4.90
N PHE A 37 4.26 -19.09 -5.91
CA PHE A 37 3.36 -17.96 -6.11
C PHE A 37 2.47 -17.69 -4.87
N ASP A 38 2.07 -18.74 -4.16
CA ASP A 38 1.34 -18.63 -2.88
C ASP A 38 2.17 -17.95 -1.77
N ASP A 39 3.48 -18.11 -1.79
CA ASP A 39 4.43 -17.49 -0.86
C ASP A 39 4.96 -16.14 -1.41
N SER A 40 4.24 -15.53 -2.36
CA SER A 40 4.53 -14.20 -2.95
C SER A 40 5.91 -14.12 -3.62
N VAL A 41 6.29 -15.14 -4.40
CA VAL A 41 7.51 -15.08 -5.23
C VAL A 41 7.36 -14.04 -6.34
N GLU A 42 8.40 -13.21 -6.53
CA GLU A 42 8.55 -12.40 -7.74
C GLU A 42 9.59 -13.02 -8.66
N ILE A 43 9.33 -13.05 -9.96
CA ILE A 43 10.22 -13.69 -10.92
C ILE A 43 10.64 -12.70 -12.01
N ALA A 44 11.95 -12.63 -12.25
CA ALA A 44 12.52 -11.97 -13.43
C ALA A 44 13.27 -13.00 -14.27
N THR A 45 13.16 -12.89 -15.59
CA THR A 45 13.92 -13.70 -16.52
C THR A 45 14.70 -12.82 -17.46
N ALA A 46 15.84 -13.31 -17.96
CA ALA A 46 16.61 -12.63 -18.99
C ALA A 46 17.54 -13.60 -19.71
N ASP A 47 17.93 -13.24 -20.93
CA ASP A 47 18.85 -14.04 -21.73
C ASP A 47 20.28 -13.51 -21.59
N TYR A 48 21.21 -14.44 -21.46
CA TYR A 48 22.64 -14.16 -21.34
C TYR A 48 23.39 -14.82 -22.48
N ARG A 49 24.39 -14.14 -23.03
CA ARG A 49 25.28 -14.69 -24.06
C ARG A 49 26.70 -14.78 -23.55
N VAL A 50 27.19 -16.00 -23.37
CA VAL A 50 28.56 -16.29 -22.91
C VAL A 50 29.21 -17.24 -23.90
N ASN A 51 30.38 -16.87 -24.44
CA ASN A 51 31.11 -17.68 -25.43
C ASN A 51 30.23 -18.17 -26.59
N GLU A 52 29.46 -17.26 -27.19
CA GLU A 52 28.50 -17.52 -28.29
C GLU A 52 27.30 -18.43 -27.95
N LYS A 53 27.23 -18.96 -26.72
CA LYS A 53 26.10 -19.75 -26.23
C LYS A 53 25.11 -18.86 -25.50
N THR A 54 23.83 -19.06 -25.75
CA THR A 54 22.74 -18.37 -25.04
C THR A 54 22.22 -19.24 -23.90
N ALA A 55 22.04 -18.63 -22.73
CA ALA A 55 21.45 -19.25 -21.55
C ALA A 55 20.35 -18.36 -20.99
N HIS A 56 19.33 -18.97 -20.39
CA HIS A 56 18.21 -18.25 -19.76
C HIS A 56 18.44 -18.19 -18.26
N LEU A 57 18.55 -17.00 -17.69
CA LEU A 57 18.55 -16.81 -16.24
C LEU A 57 17.12 -16.60 -15.77
N VAL A 58 16.69 -17.38 -14.79
CA VAL A 58 15.43 -17.19 -14.06
C VAL A 58 15.80 -16.83 -12.62
N LEU A 59 15.42 -15.63 -12.21
CA LEU A 59 15.68 -15.10 -10.89
C LEU A 59 14.37 -15.03 -10.10
N LEU A 60 14.31 -15.76 -9.00
CA LEU A 60 13.19 -15.77 -8.07
C LEU A 60 13.55 -14.97 -6.83
N MET A 61 12.68 -14.07 -6.41
CA MET A 61 12.84 -13.27 -5.20
C MET A 61 11.68 -13.55 -4.26
N TYR A 62 12.00 -14.02 -3.06
CA TYR A 62 11.01 -14.30 -2.03
C TYR A 62 10.92 -13.14 -1.03
N PRO A 63 9.81 -13.01 -0.29
CA PRO A 63 9.65 -11.95 0.71
C PRO A 63 10.70 -11.99 1.82
N THR A 64 11.20 -13.20 2.14
CA THR A 64 12.18 -13.40 3.21
C THR A 64 13.22 -14.46 2.85
N GLN A 65 14.38 -14.40 3.51
CA GLN A 65 15.45 -15.39 3.32
C GLN A 65 15.04 -16.80 3.76
N GLN A 66 14.13 -16.90 4.74
CA GLN A 66 13.62 -18.17 5.26
C GLN A 66 12.73 -18.87 4.22
N VAL A 67 11.88 -18.10 3.52
CA VAL A 67 11.05 -18.63 2.43
C VAL A 67 11.93 -19.11 1.28
N ALA A 68 12.92 -18.29 0.85
CA ALA A 68 13.88 -18.72 -0.17
C ALA A 68 14.59 -20.03 0.21
N LYS A 69 15.01 -20.17 1.48
CA LYS A 69 15.64 -21.40 1.96
C LYS A 69 14.69 -22.61 1.91
N LYS A 70 13.43 -22.46 2.32
CA LYS A 70 12.40 -23.51 2.25
C LYS A 70 12.31 -24.10 0.83
N TYR A 71 12.27 -23.25 -0.20
CA TYR A 71 12.21 -23.69 -1.60
C TYR A 71 13.52 -24.31 -2.09
N GLU A 72 14.68 -23.74 -1.72
CA GLU A 72 15.98 -24.33 -2.04
C GLU A 72 16.12 -25.75 -1.47
N ASP A 73 15.74 -25.94 -0.20
CA ASP A 73 15.81 -27.24 0.49
C ASP A 73 14.83 -28.25 -0.15
N GLN A 74 13.63 -27.80 -0.57
CA GLN A 74 12.65 -28.63 -1.28
C GLN A 74 13.18 -29.13 -2.63
N TRP A 75 13.84 -28.27 -3.39
CA TRP A 75 14.35 -28.62 -4.71
C TRP A 75 15.67 -29.38 -4.66
N ALA A 76 16.47 -29.26 -3.60
CA ALA A 76 17.68 -30.06 -3.42
C ALA A 76 17.41 -31.58 -3.40
N GLY A 77 16.18 -32.01 -3.12
CA GLY A 77 15.74 -33.40 -3.18
C GLY A 77 15.16 -33.84 -4.53
N ALA A 78 14.98 -32.93 -5.50
CA ALA A 78 14.37 -33.24 -6.79
C ALA A 78 15.42 -33.71 -7.82
N SER A 79 15.14 -34.79 -8.54
CA SER A 79 16.11 -35.47 -9.42
C SER A 79 16.52 -34.68 -10.67
N ASP A 80 15.70 -33.70 -11.08
CA ASP A 80 15.95 -32.84 -12.25
C ASP A 80 16.66 -31.52 -11.89
N ASP A 81 16.96 -31.28 -10.61
CA ASP A 81 17.57 -30.04 -10.15
C ASP A 81 19.06 -30.24 -9.78
N GLU A 82 19.93 -29.92 -10.74
CA GLU A 82 21.37 -30.00 -10.55
C GLU A 82 21.90 -28.75 -9.82
N PRO A 83 22.61 -28.91 -8.69
CA PRO A 83 23.15 -27.78 -7.91
C PRO A 83 24.06 -26.84 -8.71
N ALA A 84 24.65 -27.29 -9.81
CA ALA A 84 25.53 -26.50 -10.67
C ALA A 84 24.80 -25.37 -11.42
N PHE A 85 23.48 -25.47 -11.57
CA PHE A 85 22.65 -24.52 -12.31
C PHE A 85 21.79 -23.64 -11.40
N ARG A 86 22.02 -23.71 -10.08
CA ARG A 86 21.27 -22.97 -9.07
C ARG A 86 22.20 -22.27 -8.08
N LYS A 87 21.81 -21.07 -7.65
CA LYS A 87 22.48 -20.35 -6.55
C LYS A 87 21.46 -19.58 -5.74
N ARG A 88 21.47 -19.74 -4.42
CA ARG A 88 20.71 -18.88 -3.50
C ARG A 88 21.61 -17.78 -2.91
N VAL A 89 21.10 -16.55 -2.90
CA VAL A 89 21.76 -15.40 -2.27
C VAL A 89 20.72 -14.57 -1.52
N GLY A 90 20.76 -14.62 -0.19
CA GLY A 90 19.76 -13.94 0.65
C GLY A 90 18.33 -14.44 0.35
N PRO A 91 17.39 -13.56 -0.05
CA PRO A 91 16.04 -13.93 -0.46
C PRO A 91 15.92 -14.32 -1.96
N LEU A 92 17.02 -14.29 -2.72
CA LEU A 92 17.04 -14.61 -4.14
C LEU A 92 17.43 -16.08 -4.38
N ILE A 93 16.78 -16.74 -5.33
CA ILE A 93 17.22 -17.99 -5.95
C ILE A 93 17.38 -17.75 -7.45
N ALA A 94 18.58 -17.97 -7.97
CA ALA A 94 18.89 -17.87 -9.38
C ALA A 94 19.01 -19.27 -10.00
N LEU A 95 18.40 -19.46 -11.17
CA LEU A 95 18.40 -20.70 -11.95
C LEU A 95 18.86 -20.41 -13.38
N VAL A 96 19.78 -21.22 -13.90
CA VAL A 96 20.19 -21.15 -15.31
C VAL A 96 19.53 -22.29 -16.09
N ARG A 97 18.82 -21.97 -17.18
CA ARG A 97 18.06 -22.89 -18.02
C ARG A 97 18.50 -22.79 -19.49
N GLY A 98 18.14 -23.81 -20.28
CA GLY A 98 18.41 -23.87 -21.73
C GLY A 98 19.82 -24.33 -22.11
N LEU A 99 20.80 -24.25 -21.21
CA LEU A 99 22.19 -24.65 -21.47
C LEU A 99 22.71 -25.61 -20.39
N ARG A 100 23.18 -26.80 -20.79
CA ARG A 100 23.81 -27.80 -19.90
C ARG A 100 25.34 -27.63 -19.85
N ASP A 101 25.79 -26.42 -19.51
CA ASP A 101 27.21 -26.09 -19.35
C ASP A 101 27.43 -25.47 -17.97
N ALA A 102 27.97 -26.26 -17.04
CA ALA A 102 28.14 -25.85 -15.64
C ALA A 102 29.12 -24.68 -15.48
N THR A 103 30.10 -24.53 -16.37
CA THR A 103 31.07 -23.42 -16.31
C THR A 103 30.40 -22.11 -16.69
N ILE A 104 29.58 -22.12 -17.75
CA ILE A 104 28.82 -20.94 -18.16
C ILE A 104 27.76 -20.59 -17.12
N ALA A 105 27.02 -21.58 -16.61
CA ALA A 105 26.02 -21.35 -15.57
C ALA A 105 26.65 -20.69 -14.33
N LYS A 106 27.79 -21.21 -13.86
CA LYS A 106 28.53 -20.63 -12.75
C LYS A 106 28.94 -19.18 -13.02
N SER A 107 29.43 -18.86 -14.21
CA SER A 107 29.83 -17.49 -14.57
C SER A 107 28.68 -16.47 -14.47
N ILE A 108 27.47 -16.87 -14.86
CA ILE A 108 26.27 -16.02 -14.76
C ILE A 108 25.82 -15.94 -13.29
N LEU A 109 25.77 -17.07 -12.58
CA LEU A 109 25.34 -17.15 -11.19
C LEU A 109 26.27 -16.36 -10.25
N ASP A 110 27.56 -16.31 -10.51
CA ASP A 110 28.53 -15.55 -9.71
C ASP A 110 28.24 -14.04 -9.73
N GLY A 111 27.66 -13.53 -10.82
CA GLY A 111 27.20 -12.14 -10.91
C GLY A 111 25.94 -11.81 -10.09
N VAL A 112 25.15 -12.81 -9.69
CA VAL A 112 23.94 -12.60 -8.87
C VAL A 112 24.34 -12.31 -7.43
N ASN A 113 24.03 -11.10 -6.96
CA ASN A 113 24.36 -10.62 -5.62
C ASN A 113 23.17 -9.92 -4.95
N TYR A 114 23.04 -10.07 -3.64
CA TYR A 114 22.03 -9.40 -2.83
C TYR A 114 22.71 -8.54 -1.77
N GLU A 115 22.51 -7.22 -1.84
CA GLU A 115 22.97 -6.29 -0.82
C GLU A 115 21.81 -5.95 0.12
N SER A 116 21.96 -6.34 1.40
CA SER A 116 21.02 -5.93 2.44
C SER A 116 21.36 -4.51 2.89
N GLN A 117 20.58 -3.52 2.45
CA GLN A 117 20.68 -2.18 3.00
C GLN A 117 20.04 -2.14 4.39
N VAL A 118 20.86 -2.10 5.44
CA VAL A 118 20.38 -1.82 6.81
C VAL A 118 20.17 -0.31 6.89
N THR A 119 18.93 0.12 6.67
CA THR A 119 18.55 1.52 6.91
C THR A 119 18.37 1.67 8.41
N TRP A 120 19.19 2.52 9.03
CA TRP A 120 18.96 2.95 10.40
C TRP A 120 17.74 3.88 10.40
N ASP A 121 16.76 3.58 11.25
CA ASP A 121 15.61 4.45 11.43
C ASP A 121 16.07 5.87 11.73
N GLN A 122 15.56 6.84 10.98
CA GLN A 122 15.80 8.24 11.30
C GLN A 122 15.23 8.53 12.69
N PRO A 123 16.02 9.16 13.59
CA PRO A 123 15.52 9.50 14.91
C PRO A 123 14.30 10.41 14.77
N ARG A 124 13.17 9.97 15.33
CA ARG A 124 11.97 10.79 15.37
C ARG A 124 12.28 12.10 16.11
N PRO A 125 11.74 13.25 15.68
CA PRO A 125 11.89 14.49 16.42
C PRO A 125 11.42 14.28 17.87
N ASP A 126 12.26 14.63 18.84
CA ASP A 126 11.92 14.54 20.25
C ASP A 126 10.93 15.66 20.59
N LEU A 127 9.63 15.35 20.48
CA LEU A 127 8.56 16.26 20.86
C LEU A 127 8.48 16.29 22.39
N SER A 128 9.04 17.35 22.98
CA SER A 128 8.93 17.54 24.42
C SER A 128 7.45 17.68 24.84
N LEU A 129 7.07 17.03 25.94
CA LEU A 129 5.72 17.16 26.53
C LEU A 129 5.34 18.64 26.74
N ARG A 130 6.33 19.48 27.07
CA ARG A 130 6.17 20.93 27.19
C ARG A 130 5.67 21.57 25.89
N GLN A 131 6.31 21.26 24.75
CA GLN A 131 5.91 21.81 23.46
C GLN A 131 4.52 21.35 23.04
N VAL A 132 4.17 20.08 23.29
CA VAL A 132 2.84 19.55 22.99
C VAL A 132 1.78 20.30 23.80
N ILE A 133 1.99 20.45 25.11
CA ILE A 133 1.05 21.17 26.01
C ILE A 133 0.88 22.63 25.55
N LEU A 134 1.98 23.36 25.33
CA LEU A 134 1.92 24.76 24.91
C LEU A 134 1.22 24.94 23.56
N THR A 135 1.46 24.01 22.62
CA THR A 135 0.81 24.03 21.30
C THR A 135 -0.71 23.87 21.43
N ILE A 136 -1.16 22.92 22.25
CA ILE A 136 -2.59 22.67 22.49
C ILE A 136 -3.25 23.88 23.15
N PHE A 137 -2.66 24.43 24.21
CA PHE A 137 -3.23 25.61 24.90
C PHE A 137 -3.30 26.84 23.99
N THR A 138 -2.27 27.06 23.17
CA THR A 138 -2.25 28.16 22.19
C THR A 138 -3.36 27.98 21.16
N PHE A 139 -3.54 26.75 20.65
CA PHE A 139 -4.59 26.44 19.68
C PHE A 139 -5.99 26.65 20.27
N ILE A 140 -6.24 26.20 21.51
CA ILE A 140 -7.50 26.44 22.21
C ILE A 140 -7.75 27.95 22.37
N GLY A 141 -6.74 28.72 22.76
CA GLY A 141 -6.85 30.18 22.89
C GLY A 141 -7.27 30.86 21.59
N ILE A 142 -6.63 30.50 20.47
CA ILE A 142 -6.97 31.03 19.14
C ILE A 142 -8.39 30.61 18.72
N ALA A 143 -8.75 29.35 18.96
CA ALA A 143 -10.09 28.84 18.63
C ALA A 143 -11.19 29.55 19.43
N LEU A 144 -10.98 29.80 20.73
CA LEU A 144 -11.91 30.55 21.56
C LEU A 144 -12.04 32.00 21.09
N LEU A 145 -10.94 32.66 20.74
CA LEU A 145 -10.99 34.00 20.19
C LEU A 145 -11.78 34.05 18.87
N PHE A 146 -11.53 33.09 17.98
CA PHE A 146 -12.22 33.01 16.70
C PHE A 146 -13.73 32.80 16.87
N THR A 147 -14.13 31.87 17.75
CA THR A 147 -15.55 31.62 18.03
C THR A 147 -16.24 32.81 18.69
N LEU A 148 -15.54 33.54 19.56
CA LEU A 148 -16.06 34.77 20.18
C LEU A 148 -16.30 35.86 19.12
N ILE A 149 -15.34 36.10 18.22
CA ILE A 149 -15.47 37.08 17.14
C ILE A 149 -16.61 36.69 16.19
N ALA A 150 -16.70 35.42 15.80
CA ALA A 150 -17.76 34.94 14.92
C ALA A 150 -19.14 35.07 15.57
N GLY A 151 -19.27 34.67 16.84
CA GLY A 151 -20.51 34.79 17.61
C GLY A 151 -20.95 36.24 17.78
N LEU A 152 -20.03 37.14 18.12
CA LEU A 152 -20.32 38.56 18.27
C LEU A 152 -20.66 39.22 16.93
N SER A 153 -19.99 38.83 15.85
CA SER A 153 -20.31 39.31 14.49
C SER A 153 -21.71 38.88 14.07
N PHE A 154 -22.10 37.63 14.31
CA PHE A 154 -23.44 37.14 13.98
C PHE A 154 -24.52 37.79 14.86
N GLY A 155 -24.28 37.89 16.17
CA GLY A 155 -25.19 38.57 17.11
C GLY A 155 -25.34 40.07 16.82
N GLY A 156 -24.24 40.75 16.55
CA GLY A 156 -24.21 42.16 16.17
C GLY A 156 -24.90 42.41 14.84
N LEU A 157 -24.63 41.60 13.82
CA LEU A 157 -25.33 41.65 12.53
C LEU A 157 -26.84 41.44 12.70
N ARG A 158 -27.25 40.48 13.54
CA ARG A 158 -28.67 40.23 13.84
C ARG A 158 -29.33 41.45 14.47
N LEU A 159 -28.70 42.08 15.46
CA LEU A 159 -29.21 43.29 16.11
C LEU A 159 -29.27 44.48 15.13
N PHE A 160 -28.22 44.65 14.33
CA PHE A 160 -28.16 45.70 13.31
C PHE A 160 -29.25 45.54 12.24
N LEU A 161 -29.46 44.33 11.72
CA LEU A 161 -30.53 44.04 10.76
C LEU A 161 -31.91 44.28 11.35
N LYS A 162 -32.14 43.89 12.62
CA LYS A 162 -33.40 44.16 13.32
C LYS A 162 -33.63 45.66 13.54
N ALA A 163 -32.59 46.42 13.89
CA ALA A 163 -32.67 47.87 14.06
C ALA A 163 -32.91 48.62 12.75
N ARG A 164 -32.28 48.18 11.64
CA ARG A 164 -32.36 48.89 10.35
C ARG A 164 -33.54 48.47 9.47
N TYR A 165 -34.01 47.24 9.59
CA TYR A 165 -35.11 46.66 8.80
C TYR A 165 -36.12 45.92 9.70
N PRO A 166 -36.87 46.66 10.54
CA PRO A 166 -37.97 46.08 11.31
C PRO A 166 -39.01 45.44 10.37
N ASN A 167 -39.55 44.28 10.77
CA ASN A 167 -40.63 43.53 10.10
C ASN A 167 -40.33 42.85 8.75
N ARG A 168 -39.06 42.63 8.35
CA ARG A 168 -38.76 41.95 7.06
C ARG A 168 -38.09 40.59 7.15
N VAL A 169 -37.19 40.38 8.11
CA VAL A 169 -36.30 39.20 8.11
C VAL A 169 -36.55 38.25 9.29
N PHE A 170 -36.76 38.74 10.51
CA PHE A 170 -36.90 37.90 11.72
C PHE A 170 -38.18 38.12 12.54
N ASP A 171 -38.88 39.24 12.33
CA ASP A 171 -40.15 39.58 12.99
C ASP A 171 -41.26 39.63 11.94
N ARG A 172 -41.44 38.54 11.18
CA ARG A 172 -42.57 38.40 10.26
C ARG A 172 -43.80 37.97 11.07
N PRO A 173 -44.92 38.71 11.03
CA PRO A 173 -46.13 38.36 11.79
C PRO A 173 -46.73 37.01 11.35
N GLU A 174 -46.38 36.54 10.16
CA GLU A 174 -46.74 35.24 9.57
C GLU A 174 -45.98 34.03 10.17
N ASP A 175 -44.79 34.23 10.78
CA ASP A 175 -44.03 33.15 11.45
C ASP A 175 -44.33 33.04 12.95
N MET A 176 -45.15 33.96 13.49
CA MET A 176 -45.60 33.97 14.88
C MET A 176 -46.97 33.30 15.04
N GLU A 177 -47.28 32.30 14.21
CA GLU A 177 -48.46 31.46 14.40
C GLU A 177 -48.14 30.36 15.42
N ILE A 178 -48.68 30.50 16.63
CA ILE A 178 -48.64 29.49 17.67
C ILE A 178 -49.46 28.30 17.16
N ILE A 179 -48.81 27.14 16.92
CA ILE A 179 -49.50 25.88 16.61
C ILE A 179 -50.33 25.48 17.84
N GLN A 180 -51.59 25.92 17.88
CA GLN A 180 -52.56 25.54 18.90
C GLN A 180 -53.23 24.23 18.51
N LEU A 181 -52.86 23.16 19.19
CA LEU A 181 -53.54 21.88 19.06
C LEU A 181 -54.91 21.95 19.74
N LYS A 182 -55.99 22.10 18.95
CA LYS A 182 -57.38 22.09 19.43
C LYS A 182 -57.79 20.69 19.93
N LEU A 183 -57.38 20.34 21.14
CA LEU A 183 -57.71 19.06 21.77
C LEU A 183 -59.15 18.96 22.29
N THR A 184 -59.93 20.03 22.29
CA THR A 184 -61.29 20.05 22.86
C THR A 184 -62.38 19.60 21.87
N GLN A 185 -62.07 19.55 20.57
CA GLN A 185 -63.07 19.33 19.53
C GLN A 185 -63.33 17.84 19.23
N GLY A 186 -62.48 16.94 19.76
CA GLY A 186 -62.56 15.49 19.52
C GLY A 186 -63.28 14.67 20.59
N LEU A 187 -63.58 15.23 21.77
CA LEU A 187 -64.11 14.47 22.92
C LEU A 187 -65.63 14.59 23.13
N THR A 188 -66.33 15.49 22.44
CA THR A 188 -67.75 15.76 22.75
C THR A 188 -68.76 15.00 21.88
N ARG A 189 -68.35 14.29 20.82
CA ARG A 189 -69.29 13.59 19.91
C ARG A 189 -69.56 12.12 20.29
N LYS A 190 -68.76 11.50 21.16
CA LYS A 190 -68.87 10.05 21.42
C LYS A 190 -69.64 9.66 22.70
N GLU A 191 -69.96 10.61 23.58
CA GLU A 191 -70.62 10.33 24.88
C GLU A 191 -72.12 10.72 24.92
N LEU A 192 -72.74 11.06 23.78
CA LEU A 192 -74.18 11.38 23.72
C LEU A 192 -75.01 10.35 22.93
N SER A 193 -74.46 9.14 22.74
CA SER A 193 -75.19 7.99 22.18
C SER A 193 -75.12 6.82 23.16
N ARG A 194 -75.73 6.98 24.33
CA ARG A 194 -76.24 5.86 25.11
C ARG A 194 -77.42 6.28 25.96
#